data_AF-F9GCS1-F1
#
_entry.id   AF-F9GCS1-F1
#
_cell.length_a   1.000
_cell.length_b   1.000
_cell.length_c   1.000
_cell.angle_alpha   90.00
_cell.angle_beta   90.00
_cell.angle_gamma   90.00
#
_symmetry.space_group_name_H-M   'P 1'
#
loop_
_entity.id
_entity.type
_entity.pdbx_description
1 polymer ?
#
loop_
_entity_poly.entity_id
_entity_poly.type
_entity_poly.pdbx_seq_one_letter_code
_entity_poly.pdbx_strand_id
1 'polypeptide(L)'
;YSDDKPLASSEHFNWSLTSQAGSARVETRRSHPLRSGGIAYAQRYNVNKDLFWTPAKQDIALFSEPNLEGLTCPPSLLDAWIVAARQYRNAGLATSDKSAPKLKRLRKVFQAVKARIGFALDSSANTSFGVREEYRISWDLFTVLNPVASSLQGQHRSFWILSTAHVNRFMRWEFNRWLSSIEFVQSRASRRDANWEDHQRNMIMVTILLRSLKASVNCHHVARRSQMFKDTYKNRKGKPLRGLNFENSMRQTGLAWLPCDLFDWSNFHLQDDLVASTTFTFNGLQGVFRNWKEVES
;
A
#
# COMPACT_ATOMS: atom_id res chain seq x y z
N TYR A 1 -38.56 -2.75 -17.52
CA TYR A 1 -37.43 -2.28 -16.71
C TYR A 1 -36.97 -3.45 -15.85
N SER A 2 -35.97 -4.23 -16.30
CA SER A 2 -35.39 -5.30 -15.49
C SER A 2 -34.25 -4.69 -14.66
N ASP A 3 -34.36 -4.80 -13.34
CA ASP A 3 -33.33 -4.42 -12.38
C ASP A 3 -32.24 -5.50 -12.27
N ASP A 4 -31.79 -6.04 -13.41
CA ASP A 4 -30.68 -7.00 -13.50
C ASP A 4 -29.32 -6.32 -13.41
N LYS A 5 -29.14 -5.42 -12.44
CA LYS A 5 -27.79 -5.04 -12.01
C LYS A 5 -27.31 -6.03 -10.96
N PRO A 6 -26.20 -6.74 -11.16
CA PRO A 6 -25.60 -7.52 -10.08
C PRO A 6 -25.18 -6.55 -8.96
N LEU A 7 -25.94 -6.53 -7.87
CA LEU A 7 -25.52 -5.83 -6.64
C LEU A 7 -24.58 -6.74 -5.86
N ALA A 8 -23.42 -7.02 -6.44
CA ALA A 8 -22.24 -7.29 -5.64
C ALA A 8 -21.82 -5.95 -5.05
N SER A 9 -21.57 -5.88 -3.74
CA SER A 9 -20.64 -4.86 -3.24
C SER A 9 -19.30 -5.19 -3.89
N SER A 10 -19.02 -4.57 -5.03
CA SER A 10 -17.80 -4.80 -5.78
C SER A 10 -16.68 -4.05 -5.06
N GLU A 11 -16.33 -4.49 -3.84
CA GLU A 11 -15.09 -4.09 -3.20
C GLU A 11 -13.95 -4.67 -4.03
N HIS A 12 -13.46 -3.84 -4.93
CA HIS A 12 -12.35 -4.13 -5.80
C HIS A 12 -11.04 -3.90 -5.03
N PHE A 13 -10.29 -4.98 -4.84
CA PHE A 13 -8.94 -4.89 -4.30
C PHE A 13 -7.95 -4.88 -5.47
N ASN A 14 -7.41 -3.69 -5.78
CA ASN A 14 -6.38 -3.54 -6.79
C ASN A 14 -5.17 -4.40 -6.41
N TRP A 15 -4.77 -5.31 -7.30
CA TRP A 15 -3.57 -6.10 -7.07
C TRP A 15 -2.34 -5.24 -7.37
N SER A 16 -1.49 -4.98 -6.38
CA SER A 16 -0.25 -4.20 -6.55
C SER A 16 -0.42 -2.82 -7.21
N LEU A 17 -1.55 -2.14 -6.94
CA LEU A 17 -1.93 -0.86 -7.58
C LEU A 17 -2.11 -0.94 -9.12
N THR A 18 -2.50 -2.09 -9.64
CA THR A 18 -2.99 -2.24 -11.02
C THR A 18 -4.46 -1.85 -11.11
N SER A 19 -4.93 -1.48 -12.31
CA SER A 19 -6.38 -1.30 -12.57
C SER A 19 -7.16 -2.60 -12.47
N GLN A 20 -6.44 -3.72 -12.58
CA GLN A 20 -6.97 -5.06 -12.39
C GLN A 20 -7.20 -5.30 -10.90
N ALA A 21 -8.44 -5.59 -10.55
CA ALA A 21 -8.83 -5.86 -9.18
C ALA A 21 -9.49 -7.24 -9.11
N GLY A 22 -8.94 -8.10 -8.25
CA GLY A 22 -9.62 -9.32 -7.87
C GLY A 22 -10.73 -8.98 -6.88
N SER A 23 -11.91 -9.55 -7.04
CA SER A 23 -12.89 -9.52 -5.96
C SER A 23 -12.53 -10.59 -4.93
N ALA A 24 -11.98 -10.17 -3.79
CA ALA A 24 -11.75 -11.06 -2.66
C ALA A 24 -13.05 -11.35 -1.87
N ARG A 25 -14.18 -10.74 -2.26
CA ARG A 25 -15.44 -10.69 -1.48
C ARG A 25 -16.72 -10.73 -2.32
N VAL A 26 -16.79 -11.51 -3.40
CA VAL A 26 -18.10 -11.79 -4.03
C VAL A 26 -18.85 -12.81 -3.20
N GLU A 27 -19.94 -12.41 -2.55
CA GLU A 27 -20.94 -13.35 -2.02
C GLU A 27 -22.18 -13.32 -2.92
N THR A 28 -22.69 -14.49 -3.30
CA THR A 28 -23.95 -14.63 -4.05
C THR A 28 -25.14 -14.26 -3.15
N ARG A 29 -26.11 -13.45 -3.61
CA ARG A 29 -27.33 -13.07 -2.84
C ARG A 29 -28.06 -14.30 -2.30
N ARG A 30 -28.73 -14.21 -1.14
CA ARG A 30 -29.54 -15.33 -0.57
C ARG A 30 -30.52 -15.94 -1.58
N SER A 31 -31.06 -15.12 -2.48
CA SER A 31 -31.98 -15.50 -3.56
C SER A 31 -31.30 -16.00 -4.85
N HIS A 32 -29.97 -16.02 -4.93
CA HIS A 32 -29.26 -16.42 -6.15
C HIS A 32 -29.46 -17.93 -6.40
N PRO A 33 -29.76 -18.38 -7.65
CA PRO A 33 -30.01 -19.79 -7.94
C PRO A 33 -28.86 -20.73 -7.53
N LEU A 34 -27.61 -20.27 -7.58
CA LEU A 34 -26.47 -21.07 -7.06
C LEU A 34 -26.61 -21.43 -5.56
N ARG A 35 -27.41 -20.70 -4.77
CA ARG A 35 -27.69 -21.04 -3.37
C ARG A 35 -28.81 -22.08 -3.20
N SER A 36 -29.65 -22.31 -4.21
CA SER A 36 -30.75 -23.29 -4.10
C SER A 36 -30.26 -24.73 -4.00
N GLY A 37 -29.00 -24.99 -4.40
CA GLY A 37 -28.33 -26.29 -4.24
C GLY A 37 -27.59 -26.49 -2.92
N GLY A 38 -27.81 -25.65 -1.90
CA GLY A 38 -27.13 -25.77 -0.60
C GLY A 38 -25.76 -25.07 -0.52
N ILE A 39 -25.30 -24.41 -1.57
CA ILE A 39 -24.07 -23.60 -1.54
C ILE A 39 -24.39 -22.24 -0.91
N ALA A 40 -23.94 -22.01 0.32
CA ALA A 40 -24.09 -20.72 0.97
C ALA A 40 -23.08 -19.69 0.44
N TYR A 41 -21.91 -20.09 -0.04
CA TYR A 41 -20.84 -19.16 -0.40
C TYR A 41 -19.83 -19.82 -1.35
N ALA A 42 -19.33 -19.07 -2.32
CA ALA A 42 -18.22 -19.50 -3.17
C ALA A 42 -17.31 -18.30 -3.44
N GLN A 43 -16.02 -18.45 -3.16
CA GLN A 43 -15.00 -17.46 -3.44
C GLN A 43 -13.83 -18.09 -4.15
N ARG A 44 -13.33 -17.40 -5.17
CA ARG A 44 -12.13 -17.80 -5.89
C ARG A 44 -11.28 -16.57 -6.12
N TYR A 45 -10.06 -16.57 -5.62
CA TYR A 45 -9.17 -15.43 -5.72
C TYR A 45 -7.69 -15.83 -5.68
N ASN A 46 -6.84 -14.98 -6.23
CA ASN A 46 -5.40 -15.13 -6.20
C ASN A 46 -4.84 -14.86 -4.80
N VAL A 47 -4.00 -15.75 -4.28
CA VAL A 47 -3.39 -15.63 -2.96
C VAL A 47 -1.94 -15.16 -3.09
N ASN A 48 -1.77 -13.84 -3.02
CA ASN A 48 -0.45 -13.22 -3.03
C ASN A 48 0.11 -12.94 -1.62
N LYS A 49 -0.77 -12.69 -0.64
CA LYS A 49 -0.37 -12.26 0.70
C LYS A 49 0.35 -13.38 1.48
N ASP A 50 -0.03 -14.64 1.25
CA ASP A 50 0.50 -15.79 1.99
C ASP A 50 1.98 -16.03 1.65
N LEU A 51 2.43 -15.63 0.45
CA LEU A 51 3.83 -15.73 0.04
C LEU A 51 4.77 -14.98 0.99
N PHE A 52 4.30 -13.85 1.51
CA PHE A 52 5.10 -13.02 2.40
C PHE A 52 4.80 -13.28 3.86
N TRP A 53 3.86 -14.16 4.21
CA TRP A 53 3.49 -14.44 5.59
C TRP A 53 4.56 -15.26 6.31
N THR A 54 4.73 -15.04 7.62
CA THR A 54 5.64 -15.86 8.46
C THR A 54 5.04 -16.03 9.86
N PRO A 55 5.06 -17.25 10.46
CA PRO A 55 4.53 -17.50 11.81
C PRO A 55 5.16 -16.60 12.88
N ALA A 56 6.47 -16.36 12.78
CA ALA A 56 7.24 -15.50 13.69
C ALA A 56 6.80 -14.03 13.71
N LYS A 57 5.90 -13.62 12.80
CA LYS A 57 5.41 -12.24 12.68
C LYS A 57 3.91 -12.11 12.91
N GLN A 58 3.18 -13.16 13.30
CA GLN A 58 1.79 -13.08 13.77
C GLN A 58 0.91 -12.08 12.95
N ASP A 59 0.82 -12.25 11.63
CA ASP A 59 0.06 -11.37 10.73
C ASP A 59 0.52 -9.90 10.59
N ILE A 60 1.72 -9.55 11.04
CA ILE A 60 2.31 -8.22 10.80
C ILE A 60 2.58 -8.03 9.31
N ALA A 61 1.75 -7.19 8.68
CA ALA A 61 1.83 -6.80 7.28
C ALA A 61 3.21 -6.22 6.90
N LEU A 62 3.62 -6.37 5.64
CA LEU A 62 4.90 -5.80 5.17
C LEU A 62 4.88 -4.27 5.29
N PHE A 63 6.00 -3.71 5.75
CA PHE A 63 6.18 -2.26 6.00
C PHE A 63 5.13 -1.65 6.96
N SER A 64 4.68 -2.43 7.94
CA SER A 64 3.69 -2.00 8.95
C SER A 64 4.29 -1.27 10.16
N GLU A 65 5.62 -1.22 10.32
CA GLU A 65 6.29 -0.46 11.37
C GLU A 65 5.75 0.99 11.41
N PRO A 66 5.07 1.41 12.49
CA PRO A 66 4.35 2.68 12.52
C PRO A 66 5.22 3.91 12.24
N ASN A 67 6.48 3.87 12.65
CA ASN A 67 7.38 5.01 12.52
C ASN A 67 8.23 4.97 11.24
N LEU A 68 7.94 4.05 10.30
CA LEU A 68 8.76 3.86 9.10
C LEU A 68 8.77 5.07 8.17
N GLU A 69 7.72 5.90 8.17
CA GLU A 69 7.68 7.16 7.42
C GLU A 69 8.74 8.18 7.91
N GLY A 70 9.29 8.01 9.11
CA GLY A 70 10.39 8.81 9.66
C GLY A 70 11.79 8.35 9.21
N LEU A 71 11.90 7.45 8.23
CA LEU A 71 13.18 6.86 7.77
C LEU A 71 14.22 7.89 7.31
N THR A 72 13.74 9.03 6.78
CA THR A 72 14.55 10.15 6.26
C THR A 72 14.51 11.38 7.16
N CYS A 73 13.87 11.27 8.32
CA CYS A 73 13.84 12.35 9.29
C CYS A 73 15.25 12.54 9.89
N PRO A 74 15.76 13.78 10.00
CA PRO A 74 16.98 14.06 10.76
C PRO A 74 16.87 13.49 12.18
N PRO A 75 17.96 12.94 12.76
CA PRO A 75 17.93 12.43 14.13
C PRO A 75 17.39 13.45 15.14
N SER A 76 17.74 14.72 15.00
CA SER A 76 17.26 15.83 15.83
C SER A 76 15.75 16.05 15.78
N LEU A 77 15.08 15.62 14.71
CA LEU A 77 13.65 15.84 14.48
C LEU A 77 12.81 14.56 14.59
N LEU A 78 13.45 13.39 14.70
CA LEU A 78 12.74 12.11 14.65
C LEU A 78 11.72 11.98 15.78
N ASP A 79 12.08 12.32 17.02
CA ASP A 79 11.15 12.19 18.13
C ASP A 79 9.98 13.19 18.03
N ALA A 80 10.24 14.43 17.57
CA ALA A 80 9.20 15.42 17.31
C ALA A 80 8.27 14.92 16.20
N TRP A 81 8.84 14.34 15.14
CA TRP A 81 8.09 13.72 14.05
C TRP A 81 7.22 12.56 14.56
N ILE A 82 7.73 11.70 15.44
CA ILE A 82 6.96 10.59 15.99
C ILE A 82 5.81 11.08 16.86
N VAL A 83 6.03 12.10 17.69
CA VAL A 83 4.97 12.69 18.52
C VAL A 83 3.90 13.30 17.62
N ALA A 84 4.28 14.10 16.63
CA ALA A 84 3.35 14.69 15.66
C ALA A 84 2.63 13.65 14.78
N ALA A 85 3.30 12.55 14.43
CA ALA A 85 2.72 11.47 13.64
C ALA A 85 1.72 10.62 14.46
N ARG A 86 1.91 10.53 15.78
CA ARG A 86 1.05 9.77 16.70
C ARG A 86 -0.06 10.60 17.33
N GLN A 87 0.06 11.93 17.37
CA GLN A 87 -0.94 12.82 17.94
C GLN A 87 -1.19 14.04 17.05
N TYR A 88 -2.47 14.37 16.83
CA TYR A 88 -2.94 15.62 16.21
C TYR A 88 -2.64 16.89 17.07
N ARG A 89 -1.68 16.85 18.00
CA ARG A 89 -1.34 17.99 18.89
C ARG A 89 0.16 18.09 19.13
N ASN A 90 0.63 19.33 19.04
CA ASN A 90 1.86 19.92 19.57
C ASN A 90 3.01 18.94 19.83
N ALA A 91 3.89 18.79 18.84
CA ALA A 91 5.20 18.20 19.06
C ALA A 91 6.02 19.12 19.99
N GLY A 92 6.16 18.70 21.25
CA GLY A 92 7.14 19.29 22.16
C GLY A 92 8.56 19.06 21.63
N LEU A 93 9.47 19.97 21.99
CA LEU A 93 10.89 19.92 21.65
C LEU A 93 11.47 18.55 22.00
N ALA A 94 11.93 17.84 20.98
CA ALA A 94 12.34 16.46 21.13
C ALA A 94 13.86 16.36 21.03
N THR A 95 14.52 16.47 22.17
CA THR A 95 15.95 16.18 22.32
C THR A 95 16.07 14.86 23.06
N SER A 96 16.50 13.80 22.38
CA SER A 96 16.97 12.61 23.10
C SER A 96 18.09 11.88 22.36
N ASP A 97 19.11 11.46 23.11
CA ASP A 97 20.18 10.54 22.69
C ASP A 97 19.66 9.21 22.12
N LYS A 98 18.36 8.94 22.24
CA LYS A 98 17.69 7.73 21.77
C LYS A 98 17.25 7.83 20.29
N SER A 99 17.23 9.02 19.69
CA SER A 99 16.79 9.21 18.31
C SER A 99 17.70 8.55 17.26
N ALA A 100 19.02 8.67 17.40
CA ALA A 100 19.96 8.04 16.45
C ALA A 100 19.92 6.49 16.48
N PRO A 101 19.92 5.81 17.65
CA PRO A 101 19.69 4.37 17.72
C PRO A 101 18.35 3.92 17.12
N LYS A 102 17.30 4.73 17.31
CA LYS A 102 15.95 4.46 16.78
C LYS A 102 15.90 4.57 15.27
N LEU A 103 16.53 5.60 14.69
CA LEU A 103 16.67 5.74 13.24
C LEU A 103 17.44 4.55 12.64
N LYS A 104 18.54 4.14 13.29
CA LYS A 104 19.30 2.94 12.92
C LYS A 104 18.43 1.68 12.94
N ARG A 105 17.55 1.53 13.95
CA ARG A 105 16.56 0.43 14.00
C ARG A 105 15.57 0.51 12.84
N LEU A 106 15.02 1.67 12.52
CA LEU A 106 14.07 1.82 11.39
C LEU A 106 14.71 1.41 10.07
N ARG A 107 15.96 1.84 9.84
CA ARG A 107 16.74 1.44 8.65
C ARG A 107 16.97 -0.07 8.59
N LYS A 108 17.32 -0.70 9.72
CA LYS A 108 17.43 -2.16 9.81
C LYS A 108 16.11 -2.87 9.53
N VAL A 109 15.00 -2.37 10.07
CA VAL A 109 13.67 -2.94 9.81
C VAL A 109 13.33 -2.84 8.33
N PHE A 110 13.54 -1.68 7.69
CA PHE A 110 13.32 -1.50 6.25
C PHE A 110 14.11 -2.53 5.43
N GLN A 111 15.42 -2.66 5.70
CA GLN A 111 16.30 -3.60 4.99
C GLN A 111 15.91 -5.07 5.23
N ALA A 112 15.54 -5.43 6.46
CA ALA A 112 15.08 -6.78 6.77
C ALA A 112 13.78 -7.14 6.02
N VAL A 113 12.84 -6.20 5.91
CA VAL A 113 11.60 -6.41 5.14
C VAL A 113 11.89 -6.53 3.64
N LYS A 114 12.79 -5.71 3.10
CA LYS A 114 13.26 -5.83 1.71
C LYS A 114 13.89 -7.20 1.44
N ALA A 115 14.79 -7.66 2.31
CA ALA A 115 15.43 -8.96 2.18
C ALA A 115 14.41 -10.12 2.24
N ARG A 116 13.43 -10.04 3.14
CA ARG A 116 12.33 -11.02 3.25
C ARG A 116 11.53 -11.12 1.94
N ILE A 117 11.24 -10.00 1.30
CA ILE A 117 10.55 -9.99 0.01
C ILE A 117 11.37 -10.72 -1.06
N GLY A 118 12.67 -10.40 -1.16
CA GLY A 118 13.58 -11.07 -2.10
C GLY A 118 13.59 -12.59 -1.88
N PHE A 119 13.86 -12.99 -0.63
CA PHE A 119 13.89 -14.40 -0.23
C PHE A 119 12.58 -15.13 -0.52
N ALA A 120 11.43 -14.54 -0.22
CA ALA A 120 10.12 -15.15 -0.48
C ALA A 120 9.87 -15.36 -1.98
N LEU A 121 10.21 -14.38 -2.81
CA LEU A 121 10.09 -14.48 -4.27
C LEU A 121 11.03 -15.52 -4.87
N ASP A 122 12.25 -15.66 -4.33
CA ASP A 122 13.20 -16.67 -4.80
C ASP A 122 12.78 -18.08 -4.35
N SER A 123 12.35 -18.22 -3.09
CA SER A 123 11.92 -19.51 -2.53
C SER A 123 10.65 -20.06 -3.16
N SER A 124 9.82 -19.20 -3.76
CA SER A 124 8.60 -19.61 -4.46
C SER A 124 8.81 -19.95 -5.93
N ALA A 125 10.03 -19.87 -6.47
CA ALA A 125 10.27 -20.13 -7.89
C ALA A 125 9.79 -21.52 -8.35
N ASN A 126 9.86 -22.52 -7.47
CA ASN A 126 9.46 -23.90 -7.73
C ASN A 126 8.08 -24.26 -7.14
N THR A 127 7.30 -23.26 -6.71
CA THR A 127 5.94 -23.48 -6.21
C THR A 127 4.90 -23.05 -7.25
N SER A 128 3.62 -23.29 -6.96
CA SER A 128 2.51 -22.80 -7.79
C SER A 128 1.94 -21.53 -7.20
N PHE A 129 1.75 -20.51 -8.05
CA PHE A 129 0.99 -19.32 -7.68
C PHE A 129 -0.42 -19.72 -7.27
N GLY A 130 -0.73 -19.47 -6.00
CA GLY A 130 -1.94 -19.99 -5.37
C GLY A 130 -3.20 -19.33 -5.89
N VAL A 131 -4.08 -20.15 -6.44
CA VAL A 131 -5.51 -19.85 -6.53
C VAL A 131 -6.14 -20.46 -5.28
N ARG A 132 -6.83 -19.65 -4.48
CA ARG A 132 -7.67 -20.18 -3.41
C ARG A 132 -9.11 -20.19 -3.86
N GLU A 133 -9.75 -21.31 -3.56
CA GLU A 133 -11.16 -21.54 -3.74
C GLU A 133 -11.75 -21.90 -2.37
N GLU A 134 -12.71 -21.10 -1.90
CA GLU A 134 -13.39 -21.29 -0.62
C GLU A 134 -14.88 -21.47 -0.89
N TYR A 135 -15.45 -22.56 -0.38
CA TYR A 135 -16.89 -22.81 -0.43
C TYR A 135 -17.45 -22.90 0.99
N ARG A 136 -18.64 -22.35 1.20
CA ARG A 136 -19.48 -22.73 2.34
C ARG A 136 -20.70 -23.42 1.79
N ILE A 137 -20.94 -24.64 2.23
CA ILE A 137 -22.04 -25.48 1.80
C ILE A 137 -22.82 -25.95 3.03
N SER A 138 -24.09 -26.30 2.83
CA SER A 138 -24.87 -26.97 3.88
C SER A 138 -24.26 -28.33 4.19
N TRP A 139 -24.47 -28.79 5.43
CA TRP A 139 -24.04 -30.12 5.86
C TRP A 139 -24.64 -31.21 4.98
N ASP A 140 -25.93 -31.10 4.66
CA ASP A 140 -26.63 -32.07 3.81
C ASP A 140 -26.05 -32.14 2.39
N LEU A 141 -25.58 -31.03 1.82
CA LEU A 141 -24.89 -31.07 0.54
C LEU A 141 -23.51 -31.73 0.68
N PHE A 142 -22.78 -31.42 1.76
CA PHE A 142 -21.46 -32.01 2.01
C PHE A 142 -21.52 -33.54 2.13
N THR A 143 -22.55 -34.09 2.76
CA THR A 143 -22.70 -35.55 2.94
C THR A 143 -23.03 -36.31 1.66
N VAL A 144 -23.59 -35.65 0.64
CA VAL A 144 -23.97 -36.27 -0.64
C VAL A 144 -23.05 -35.93 -1.80
N LEU A 145 -22.16 -34.95 -1.65
CA LEU A 145 -21.17 -34.60 -2.66
C LEU A 145 -20.18 -35.74 -2.86
N ASN A 146 -20.13 -36.29 -4.08
CA ASN A 146 -19.07 -37.19 -4.51
C ASN A 146 -17.99 -36.38 -5.28
N PRO A 147 -16.85 -36.05 -4.66
CA PRO A 147 -15.80 -35.26 -5.32
C PRO A 147 -15.18 -35.95 -6.53
N VAL A 148 -15.34 -37.27 -6.68
CA VAL A 148 -14.85 -38.05 -7.82
C VAL A 148 -15.76 -37.91 -9.05
N ALA A 149 -17.03 -37.54 -8.85
CA ALA A 149 -18.05 -37.47 -9.91
C ALA A 149 -18.12 -36.11 -10.61
N SER A 150 -17.47 -35.07 -10.10
CA SER A 150 -17.57 -33.72 -10.64
C SER A 150 -16.50 -33.43 -11.70
N SER A 151 -16.87 -33.53 -12.98
CA SER A 151 -16.12 -32.82 -14.03
C SER A 151 -16.44 -31.33 -13.94
N LEU A 152 -15.44 -30.50 -13.63
CA LEU A 152 -15.58 -29.04 -13.61
C LEU A 152 -15.86 -28.53 -15.04
N GLN A 153 -17.14 -28.35 -15.37
CA GLN A 153 -17.57 -27.72 -16.62
C GLN A 153 -17.78 -26.21 -16.40
N GLY A 154 -16.92 -25.41 -17.03
CA GLY A 154 -17.05 -23.97 -17.10
C GLY A 154 -15.76 -23.31 -17.58
N GLN A 155 -15.83 -22.55 -18.68
CA GLN A 155 -14.69 -21.77 -19.18
C GLN A 155 -14.44 -20.48 -18.37
N HIS A 156 -15.42 -20.01 -17.59
CA HIS A 156 -15.30 -18.77 -16.84
C HIS A 156 -14.41 -18.92 -15.60
N ARG A 157 -13.29 -18.19 -15.56
CA ARG A 157 -12.38 -18.10 -14.43
C ARG A 157 -12.44 -16.70 -13.85
N SER A 158 -12.92 -16.56 -12.61
CA SER A 158 -13.02 -15.28 -11.90
C SER A 158 -11.68 -14.81 -11.29
N PHE A 159 -10.58 -15.44 -11.67
CA PHE A 159 -9.24 -15.28 -11.12
C PHE A 159 -8.20 -15.54 -12.23
N TRP A 160 -6.99 -15.02 -12.04
CA TRP A 160 -5.92 -15.20 -13.03
C TRP A 160 -5.20 -16.53 -12.82
N ILE A 161 -4.88 -17.21 -13.91
CA ILE A 161 -3.93 -18.33 -13.92
C ILE A 161 -2.69 -17.84 -14.63
N LEU A 162 -1.66 -17.59 -13.83
CA LEU A 162 -0.37 -17.08 -14.25
C LEU A 162 0.70 -18.04 -13.74
N SER A 163 1.79 -18.19 -14.48
CA SER A 163 2.93 -18.94 -13.98
C SER A 163 3.55 -18.22 -12.79
N THR A 164 4.02 -18.99 -11.81
CA THR A 164 4.71 -18.44 -10.62
C THR A 164 5.91 -17.59 -11.02
N ALA A 165 6.66 -18.01 -12.03
CA ALA A 165 7.78 -17.24 -12.56
C ALA A 165 7.35 -15.86 -13.09
N HIS A 166 6.20 -15.78 -13.78
CA HIS A 166 5.68 -14.50 -14.27
C HIS A 166 5.25 -13.60 -13.11
N VAL A 167 4.53 -14.13 -12.14
CA VAL A 167 4.08 -13.39 -10.95
C VAL A 167 5.26 -12.90 -10.12
N ASN A 168 6.25 -13.75 -9.86
CA ASN A 168 7.42 -13.37 -9.09
C ASN A 168 8.23 -12.28 -9.77
N ARG A 169 8.38 -12.36 -11.10
CA ARG A 169 9.03 -11.31 -11.90
C ARG A 169 8.26 -10.00 -11.80
N PHE A 170 6.96 -10.02 -12.01
CA PHE A 170 6.10 -8.83 -11.88
C PHE A 170 6.22 -8.20 -10.48
N MET A 171 6.05 -8.99 -9.41
CA MET A 171 6.12 -8.51 -8.03
C MET A 171 7.49 -7.91 -7.70
N ARG A 172 8.57 -8.52 -8.21
CA ARG A 172 9.93 -7.96 -8.06
C ARG A 172 10.07 -6.59 -8.71
N TRP A 173 9.58 -6.43 -9.94
CA TRP A 173 9.58 -5.14 -10.62
C TRP A 173 8.73 -4.10 -9.87
N GLU A 174 7.51 -4.46 -9.47
CA GLU A 174 6.61 -3.55 -8.76
C GLU A 174 7.16 -3.11 -7.41
N PHE A 175 7.79 -4.01 -6.66
CA PHE A 175 8.42 -3.64 -5.40
C PHE A 175 9.66 -2.76 -5.61
N ASN A 176 10.51 -3.10 -6.58
CA ASN A 176 11.71 -2.30 -6.87
C ASN A 176 11.36 -0.88 -7.32
N ARG A 177 10.28 -0.69 -8.08
CA ARG A 177 9.78 0.64 -8.49
C ARG A 177 9.66 1.61 -7.30
N TRP A 178 9.15 1.12 -6.18
CA TRP A 178 9.01 1.91 -4.96
C TRP A 178 10.25 1.85 -4.07
N LEU A 179 10.83 0.67 -3.87
CA LEU A 179 11.97 0.46 -2.97
C LEU A 179 13.21 1.24 -3.41
N SER A 180 13.56 1.18 -4.70
CA SER A 180 14.72 1.91 -5.24
C SER A 180 14.55 3.41 -5.07
N SER A 181 13.34 3.93 -5.27
CA SER A 181 13.01 5.34 -5.03
C SER A 181 13.17 5.73 -3.56
N ILE A 182 12.74 4.88 -2.63
CA ILE A 182 12.90 5.12 -1.19
C ILE A 182 14.38 5.13 -0.80
N GLU A 183 15.15 4.17 -1.31
CA GLU A 183 16.60 4.09 -1.06
C GLU A 183 17.34 5.30 -1.62
N PHE A 184 16.94 5.78 -2.80
CA PHE A 184 17.46 7.02 -3.38
C PHE A 184 17.21 8.23 -2.46
N VAL A 185 15.96 8.44 -2.04
CA VAL A 185 15.61 9.55 -1.14
C VAL A 185 16.33 9.42 0.21
N GLN A 186 16.50 8.19 0.72
CA GLN A 186 17.25 7.94 1.95
C GLN A 186 18.74 8.29 1.81
N SER A 187 19.36 7.94 0.68
CA SER A 187 20.74 8.30 0.37
C SER A 187 20.90 9.82 0.31
N ARG A 188 20.02 10.49 -0.44
CA ARG A 188 20.00 11.96 -0.53
C ARG A 188 19.81 12.64 0.83
N ALA A 189 18.89 12.15 1.65
CA ALA A 189 18.63 12.69 2.99
C ALA A 189 19.80 12.49 3.99
N SER A 190 20.78 11.65 3.66
CA SER A 190 21.96 11.40 4.49
C SER A 190 23.15 12.29 4.14
N ARG A 191 23.00 13.19 3.15
CA ARG A 191 24.00 14.19 2.79
C ARG A 191 24.20 15.19 3.93
N ARG A 192 25.45 15.62 4.15
CA ARG A 192 25.83 16.48 5.28
C ARG A 192 25.44 17.95 5.09
N ASP A 193 25.20 18.35 3.85
CA ASP A 193 24.89 19.70 3.39
C ASP A 193 23.39 19.90 3.09
N ALA A 194 22.54 18.95 3.47
CA ALA A 194 21.09 19.07 3.30
C ALA A 194 20.54 20.18 4.21
N ASN A 195 19.88 21.16 3.62
CA ASN A 195 19.17 22.20 4.37
C ASN A 195 17.80 21.71 4.84
N TRP A 196 17.07 22.59 5.53
CA TRP A 196 15.74 22.26 6.03
C TRP A 196 14.74 21.95 4.91
N GLU A 197 14.77 22.69 3.79
CA GLU A 197 13.89 22.45 2.65
C GLU A 197 14.10 21.03 2.11
N ASP A 198 15.36 20.60 1.99
CA ASP A 198 15.73 19.27 1.52
C ASP A 198 15.22 18.19 2.47
N HIS A 199 15.34 18.39 3.79
CA HIS A 199 14.76 17.48 4.77
C HIS A 199 13.24 17.38 4.63
N GLN A 200 12.53 18.50 4.48
CA GLN A 200 11.09 18.50 4.28
C GLN A 200 10.69 17.76 3.00
N ARG A 201 11.34 18.07 1.86
CA ARG A 201 11.11 17.41 0.57
C ARG A 201 11.35 15.90 0.66
N ASN A 202 12.44 15.48 1.30
CA ASN A 202 12.77 14.07 1.49
C ASN A 202 11.76 13.32 2.36
N MET A 203 11.26 13.95 3.42
CA MET A 203 10.25 13.35 4.30
C MET A 203 8.90 13.20 3.60
N ILE A 204 8.47 14.21 2.84
CA ILE A 204 7.24 14.14 2.02
C ILE A 204 7.35 13.02 0.99
N MET A 205 8.47 12.97 0.25
CA MET A 205 8.69 11.95 -0.78
C MET A 205 8.68 10.53 -0.21
N VAL A 206 9.42 10.28 0.87
CA VAL A 206 9.42 8.96 1.53
C VAL A 206 8.04 8.58 2.04
N THR A 207 7.26 9.54 2.53
CA THR A 207 5.87 9.30 2.96
C THR A 207 4.99 8.87 1.78
N ILE A 208 5.05 9.58 0.65
CA ILE A 208 4.33 9.23 -0.57
C ILE A 208 4.72 7.83 -1.06
N LEU A 209 6.02 7.55 -1.14
CA LEU A 209 6.55 6.29 -1.64
C LEU A 209 6.22 5.11 -0.72
N LEU A 210 6.38 5.26 0.61
CA LEU A 210 6.05 4.21 1.58
C LEU A 210 4.56 3.91 1.60
N ARG A 211 3.70 4.94 1.51
CA ARG A 211 2.24 4.72 1.45
C ARG A 211 1.84 4.01 0.15
N SER A 212 2.49 4.35 -0.97
CA SER A 212 2.31 3.68 -2.26
C SER A 212 2.79 2.24 -2.23
N LEU A 213 4.00 1.98 -1.71
CA LEU A 213 4.52 0.63 -1.48
C LEU A 213 3.59 -0.20 -0.59
N LYS A 214 3.14 0.36 0.54
CA LYS A 214 2.22 -0.33 1.44
C LYS A 214 0.92 -0.68 0.74
N ALA A 215 0.36 0.24 -0.05
CA ALA A 215 -0.87 0.01 -0.80
C ALA A 215 -0.68 -1.07 -1.87
N SER A 216 0.44 -1.07 -2.57
CA SER A 216 0.80 -2.09 -3.56
C SER A 216 0.96 -3.47 -2.90
N VAL A 217 1.85 -3.59 -1.91
CA VAL A 217 2.23 -4.88 -1.30
C VAL A 217 1.07 -5.54 -0.56
N ASN A 218 0.28 -4.76 0.18
CA ASN A 218 -0.77 -5.31 1.04
C ASN A 218 -2.15 -5.30 0.36
N CYS A 219 -2.23 -4.91 -0.91
CA CYS A 219 -3.48 -4.76 -1.66
C CYS A 219 -4.53 -3.95 -0.86
N HIS A 220 -4.11 -2.84 -0.23
CA HIS A 220 -5.04 -2.00 0.52
C HIS A 220 -6.10 -1.43 -0.41
N HIS A 221 -7.30 -1.20 0.12
CA HIS A 221 -8.39 -0.55 -0.62
C HIS A 221 -8.03 0.93 -0.88
N VAL A 222 -7.20 1.19 -1.89
CA VAL A 222 -6.62 2.52 -2.17
C VAL A 222 -7.71 3.56 -2.41
N ALA A 223 -8.86 3.18 -2.96
CA ALA A 223 -10.02 4.05 -3.15
C ALA A 223 -10.59 4.65 -1.86
N ARG A 224 -10.31 4.06 -0.68
CA ARG A 224 -10.68 4.66 0.63
C ARG A 224 -9.71 5.76 1.06
N ARG A 225 -8.58 5.94 0.36
CA ARG A 225 -7.55 6.93 0.66
C ARG A 225 -7.56 8.02 -0.42
N SER A 226 -8.41 9.03 -0.24
CA SER A 226 -8.56 10.15 -1.19
C SER A 226 -7.23 10.79 -1.59
N GLN A 227 -6.29 10.94 -0.65
CA GLN A 227 -4.96 11.52 -0.91
C GLN A 227 -4.12 10.76 -1.96
N MET A 228 -4.40 9.47 -2.18
CA MET A 228 -3.72 8.66 -3.19
C MET A 228 -4.61 8.44 -4.42
N PHE A 229 -5.90 8.17 -4.20
CA PHE A 229 -6.78 7.72 -5.27
C PHE A 229 -7.29 8.86 -6.15
N LYS A 230 -7.71 9.97 -5.55
CA LYS A 230 -8.34 11.08 -6.26
C LYS A 230 -7.31 12.12 -6.69
N ASP A 231 -7.58 12.83 -7.77
CA ASP A 231 -6.83 14.03 -8.14
C ASP A 231 -7.08 15.18 -7.17
N THR A 232 -8.35 15.43 -6.85
CA THR A 232 -8.76 16.44 -5.88
C THR A 232 -9.76 15.89 -4.87
N TYR A 233 -9.68 16.37 -3.64
CA TYR A 233 -10.64 16.02 -2.59
C TYR A 233 -10.72 17.14 -1.54
N LYS A 234 -11.81 17.16 -0.77
CA LYS A 234 -11.97 18.10 0.34
C LYS A 234 -11.58 17.40 1.65
N ASN A 235 -10.87 18.10 2.53
CA ASN A 235 -10.69 17.63 3.91
C ASN A 235 -11.98 17.83 4.74
N ARG A 236 -11.95 17.43 6.01
CA ARG A 236 -13.09 17.61 6.95
C ARG A 236 -13.51 19.07 7.14
N LYS A 237 -12.64 20.04 6.83
CA LYS A 237 -12.92 21.49 6.89
C LYS A 237 -13.37 22.05 5.53
N GLY A 238 -13.60 21.21 4.53
CA GLY A 238 -14.00 21.65 3.18
C GLY A 238 -12.87 22.22 2.32
N LYS A 239 -11.62 22.31 2.82
CA LYS A 239 -10.47 22.83 2.05
C LYS A 239 -10.17 21.86 0.89
N PRO A 240 -10.06 22.35 -0.35
CA PRO A 240 -9.62 21.52 -1.48
C PRO A 240 -8.15 21.15 -1.33
N LEU A 241 -7.83 19.91 -1.66
CA LEU A 241 -6.50 19.32 -1.61
C LEU A 241 -6.25 18.50 -2.86
N ARG A 242 -4.97 18.40 -3.26
CA ARG A 242 -4.47 17.54 -4.33
C ARG A 242 -4.10 16.17 -3.78
N GLY A 243 -4.46 15.12 -4.52
CA GLY A 243 -4.02 13.75 -4.31
C GLY A 243 -3.24 13.23 -5.52
N LEU A 244 -2.79 11.97 -5.47
CA LEU A 244 -1.92 11.38 -6.49
C LEU A 244 -2.67 10.89 -7.75
N ASN A 245 -3.99 11.05 -7.82
CA ASN A 245 -4.80 10.66 -8.98
C ASN A 245 -4.55 9.22 -9.49
N PHE A 246 -4.29 8.27 -8.57
CA PHE A 246 -4.05 6.88 -8.95
C PHE A 246 -5.25 6.26 -9.68
N GLU A 247 -6.47 6.73 -9.42
CA GLU A 247 -7.66 6.30 -10.16
C GLU A 247 -7.48 6.49 -11.67
N ASN A 248 -7.13 7.72 -12.09
CA ASN A 248 -6.98 8.03 -13.51
C ASN A 248 -5.77 7.32 -14.12
N SER A 249 -4.63 7.33 -13.41
CA SER A 249 -3.43 6.62 -13.88
C SER A 249 -3.70 5.13 -14.11
N MET A 250 -4.32 4.45 -13.14
CA MET A 250 -4.70 3.05 -13.29
C MET A 250 -5.65 2.87 -14.47
N ARG A 251 -6.66 3.73 -14.61
CA ARG A 251 -7.61 3.67 -15.72
C ARG A 251 -6.94 3.81 -17.09
N GLN A 252 -5.97 4.70 -17.22
CA GLN A 252 -5.31 5.01 -18.49
C GLN A 252 -4.21 4.02 -18.86
N THR A 253 -3.38 3.61 -17.91
CA THR A 253 -2.16 2.84 -18.18
C THR A 253 -2.18 1.43 -17.60
N GLY A 254 -3.22 1.07 -16.86
CA GLY A 254 -3.32 -0.20 -16.13
C GLY A 254 -2.56 -0.24 -14.80
N LEU A 255 -1.83 0.82 -14.43
CA LEU A 255 -0.99 0.91 -13.23
C LEU A 255 -1.06 2.30 -12.61
N ALA A 256 -0.89 2.37 -11.28
CA ALA A 256 -0.75 3.64 -10.59
C ALA A 256 0.67 4.21 -10.76
N TRP A 257 0.77 5.38 -11.37
CA TRP A 257 1.96 6.19 -11.51
C TRP A 257 1.86 7.45 -10.66
N LEU A 258 3.00 7.95 -10.20
CA LEU A 258 3.06 9.29 -9.63
C LEU A 258 2.82 10.30 -10.77
N PRO A 259 1.92 11.29 -10.61
CA PRO A 259 1.58 12.23 -11.67
C PRO A 259 2.76 13.08 -12.15
N CYS A 260 2.87 13.35 -13.44
CA CYS A 260 3.99 14.14 -13.97
C CYS A 260 3.96 15.61 -13.50
N ASP A 261 2.77 16.18 -13.32
CA ASP A 261 2.54 17.59 -12.98
C ASP A 261 2.78 17.92 -11.50
N LEU A 262 2.78 16.92 -10.61
CA LEU A 262 2.91 17.14 -9.17
C LEU A 262 4.36 17.16 -8.68
N PHE A 263 5.30 16.64 -9.46
CA PHE A 263 6.69 16.42 -9.02
C PHE A 263 7.67 17.14 -9.94
N ASP A 264 8.71 17.70 -9.34
CA ASP A 264 9.96 17.97 -10.06
C ASP A 264 10.68 16.63 -10.19
N TRP A 265 10.69 16.07 -11.40
CA TRP A 265 11.34 14.79 -11.69
C TRP A 265 12.85 14.88 -11.79
N SER A 266 13.38 16.05 -12.16
CA SER A 266 14.82 16.29 -12.23
C SER A 266 15.44 16.22 -10.84
N ASN A 267 14.76 16.85 -9.87
CA ASN A 267 15.18 16.86 -8.47
C ASN A 267 14.44 15.86 -7.60
N PHE A 268 13.54 15.04 -8.15
CA PHE A 268 12.77 14.00 -7.47
C PHE A 268 12.16 14.45 -6.12
N HIS A 269 11.33 15.49 -6.16
CA HIS A 269 10.50 15.93 -5.04
C HIS A 269 9.15 16.49 -5.49
N LEU A 270 8.20 16.61 -4.57
CA LEU A 270 6.94 17.31 -4.82
C LEU A 270 7.24 18.78 -5.16
N GLN A 271 6.53 19.36 -6.13
CA GLN A 271 6.62 20.79 -6.43
C GLN A 271 6.34 21.62 -5.17
N ASP A 272 7.18 22.62 -4.89
CA ASP A 272 7.18 23.31 -3.60
C ASP A 272 5.88 24.10 -3.36
N ASP A 273 5.30 24.68 -4.41
CA ASP A 273 4.03 25.40 -4.39
C ASP A 273 2.84 24.48 -4.03
N LEU A 274 2.96 23.18 -4.31
CA LEU A 274 1.94 22.19 -4.04
C LEU A 274 2.01 21.60 -2.63
N VAL A 275 3.09 21.83 -1.88
CA VAL A 275 3.29 21.30 -0.51
C VAL A 275 2.08 21.61 0.38
N ALA A 276 1.59 22.86 0.39
CA ALA A 276 0.45 23.30 1.21
C ALA A 276 -0.92 22.78 0.74
N SER A 277 -0.98 22.16 -0.44
CA SER A 277 -2.18 21.63 -1.09
C SER A 277 -2.34 20.11 -0.91
N THR A 278 -1.39 19.42 -0.28
CA THR A 278 -1.48 17.97 -0.04
C THR A 278 -1.60 17.64 1.45
N THR A 279 -1.89 16.38 1.79
CA THR A 279 -1.84 15.86 3.18
C THR A 279 -0.68 14.89 3.40
N PHE A 280 0.26 14.83 2.46
CA PHE A 280 1.52 14.12 2.65
C PHE A 280 2.48 14.94 3.53
N THR A 281 2.19 16.23 3.70
CA THR A 281 2.81 17.09 4.69
C THR A 281 2.30 16.80 6.10
N PHE A 282 3.22 16.64 7.05
CA PHE A 282 2.88 16.52 8.46
C PHE A 282 2.44 17.89 9.00
N ASN A 283 1.13 18.16 9.00
CA ASN A 283 0.57 19.43 9.49
C ASN A 283 0.97 19.76 10.93
N GLY A 284 1.19 18.75 11.79
CA GLY A 284 1.64 18.93 13.18
C GLY A 284 3.10 19.38 13.32
N LEU A 285 3.91 19.24 12.26
CA LEU A 285 5.29 19.70 12.24
C LEU A 285 5.49 21.01 11.51
N GLN A 286 4.52 21.54 10.76
CA GLN A 286 4.69 22.84 10.09
C GLN A 286 5.09 23.95 11.06
N GLY A 287 4.52 23.96 12.27
CA GLY A 287 4.91 24.90 13.33
C GLY A 287 6.30 24.65 13.90
N VAL A 288 6.69 23.38 14.08
CA VAL A 288 8.03 23.00 14.56
C VAL A 288 9.10 23.28 13.49
N PHE A 289 8.79 23.03 12.22
CA PHE A 289 9.62 23.33 11.06
C PHE A 289 9.81 24.84 10.88
N ARG A 290 8.77 25.65 11.11
CA ARG A 290 8.86 27.11 11.07
C ARG A 290 9.83 27.63 12.13
N ASN A 291 9.76 27.11 13.35
CA ASN A 291 10.69 27.47 14.42
C ASN A 291 12.12 26.99 14.15
N TRP A 292 12.31 25.91 13.38
CA TRP A 292 13.65 25.43 13.02
C TRP A 292 14.34 26.32 11.97
N LYS A 293 13.56 26.90 11.04
CA LYS A 293 14.05 27.95 10.13
C LYS A 293 14.66 29.13 10.89
N GLU A 294 14.15 29.41 12.09
CA GLU A 294 14.64 30.48 12.99
C GLU A 294 15.85 30.04 13.84
N VAL A 295 16.16 28.73 13.90
CA VAL A 295 17.28 28.17 14.69
C VAL A 295 18.55 27.97 13.84
N GLU A 296 18.42 27.78 12.52
CA GLU A 296 19.55 27.71 11.59
C GLU A 296 19.92 29.05 10.92
N SER A 297 19.10 30.09 11.06
CA SER A 297 19.37 31.47 10.60
C SER A 297 20.05 32.31 11.66
#